data_AF-A0A2V8XG23-F1
#
_entry.id   AF-A0A2V8XG23-F1
#
_cell.length_a   1.000
_cell.length_b   1.000
_cell.length_c   1.000
_cell.angle_alpha   90.00
_cell.angle_beta   90.00
_cell.angle_gamma   90.00
#
_symmetry.space_group_name_H-M   'P 1'
#
loop_
_entity.id
_entity.type
_entity.pdbx_description
1 polymer ?
#
loop_
_entity_poly.entity_id
_entity_poly.type
_entity_poly.pdbx_seq_one_letter_code
_entity_poly.pdbx_strand_id
1 'polypeptide(L)'
;MEMKTWPRFVWQTAAPKVQILLIGATSEESEFLQCVRAGVHGYLPLEASAKDVVEGIRALQSGEAICPGRLCGTLFRYLKRERRVPSIAEGLKNKEIANRFCLSEQTVKNHVYRMKHKIGAEDRLSIVQVCGTQGFMS
;
A
#
# COMPACT_ATOMS: atom_id res chain seq x y z
N MET A 1 -20.58 -9.45 4.86
CA MET A 1 -20.86 -8.01 4.72
C MET A 1 -19.97 -7.51 3.59
N GLU A 2 -20.53 -7.18 2.43
CA GLU A 2 -19.71 -6.81 1.26
C GLU A 2 -19.01 -5.47 1.50
N MET A 3 -17.68 -5.49 1.60
CA MET A 3 -16.78 -4.33 1.78
C MET A 3 -16.70 -3.38 0.55
N LYS A 4 -17.76 -3.28 -0.25
CA LYS A 4 -17.67 -2.69 -1.59
C LYS A 4 -17.50 -1.17 -1.62
N THR A 5 -17.65 -0.44 -0.51
CA THR A 5 -17.55 1.03 -0.51
C THR A 5 -17.05 1.58 0.82
N TRP A 6 -15.75 1.44 1.10
CA TRP A 6 -15.15 2.28 2.13
C TRP A 6 -14.94 3.69 1.56
N PRO A 7 -15.49 4.75 2.18
CA PRO A 7 -15.25 6.13 1.75
C PRO A 7 -13.81 6.53 2.11
N ARG A 8 -12.86 6.11 1.27
CA ARG A 8 -11.40 6.31 1.39
C ARG A 8 -11.00 7.76 1.69
N PHE A 9 -11.85 8.71 1.30
CA PHE A 9 -11.56 10.14 1.37
C PHE A 9 -12.15 10.85 2.60
N VAL A 10 -13.24 10.37 3.20
CA VAL A 10 -14.00 11.24 4.14
C VAL A 10 -13.17 11.61 5.36
N TRP A 11 -12.41 10.67 5.93
CA TRP A 11 -11.69 10.92 7.18
C TRP A 11 -10.28 11.48 6.97
N GLN A 12 -9.61 11.14 5.86
CA GLN A 12 -8.28 11.66 5.57
C GLN A 12 -8.27 13.18 5.33
N THR A 13 -9.32 13.73 4.69
CA THR A 13 -9.46 15.17 4.51
C THR A 13 -10.14 15.87 5.68
N ALA A 14 -11.15 15.25 6.31
CA ALA A 14 -11.89 15.90 7.40
C ALA A 14 -11.14 15.87 8.74
N ALA A 15 -10.29 14.86 8.97
CA ALA A 15 -9.62 14.66 10.24
C ALA A 15 -8.25 13.94 10.06
N PRO A 16 -7.24 14.62 9.48
CA PRO A 16 -5.95 13.99 9.12
C PRO A 16 -5.14 13.47 10.32
N LYS A 17 -5.49 13.88 11.55
CA LYS A 17 -4.85 13.42 12.79
C LYS A 17 -5.53 12.22 13.43
N VAL A 18 -6.66 11.75 12.89
CA VAL A 18 -7.41 10.63 13.46
C VAL A 18 -6.77 9.32 13.03
N GLN A 19 -6.37 8.53 14.03
CA GLN A 19 -5.87 7.17 13.83
C GLN A 19 -7.04 6.19 13.79
N ILE A 20 -6.96 5.20 12.89
CA ILE A 20 -8.05 4.24 12.67
C ILE A 20 -7.56 2.85 13.09
N LEU A 21 -8.24 2.27 14.08
CA LEU A 21 -8.09 0.88 14.48
C LEU A 21 -9.30 0.09 13.98
N LEU A 22 -9.07 -0.87 13.09
CA LEU A 22 -10.13 -1.75 12.61
C LEU A 22 -10.29 -2.95 13.55
N ILE A 23 -11.53 -3.27 13.89
CA ILE A 23 -11.92 -4.41 14.75
C ILE A 23 -12.93 -5.25 13.97
N GLY A 24 -12.87 -6.58 14.10
CA GLY A 24 -13.86 -7.45 13.46
C GLY A 24 -13.51 -7.85 12.03
N ALA A 25 -12.27 -7.63 11.62
CA ALA A 25 -11.87 -7.83 10.24
C ALA A 25 -11.33 -9.25 10.00
N THR A 26 -11.58 -9.78 8.80
CA THR A 26 -11.29 -11.19 8.51
C THR A 26 -9.78 -11.42 8.33
N SER A 27 -9.30 -12.60 8.71
CA SER A 27 -7.88 -12.96 8.58
C SER A 27 -7.37 -13.11 7.13
N GLU A 28 -8.14 -12.67 6.14
CA GLU A 28 -7.83 -12.80 4.73
C GLU A 28 -6.82 -11.74 4.27
N GLU A 29 -5.87 -12.18 3.44
CA GLU A 29 -4.79 -11.32 2.93
C GLU A 29 -5.30 -10.14 2.08
N SER A 30 -6.34 -10.36 1.27
CA SER A 30 -6.91 -9.37 0.36
C SER A 30 -7.60 -8.22 1.09
N GLU A 31 -8.44 -8.55 2.08
CA GLU A 31 -9.13 -7.59 2.94
C GLU A 31 -8.13 -6.79 3.78
N PHE A 32 -7.14 -7.46 4.36
CA PHE A 32 -6.07 -6.80 5.09
C PHE A 32 -5.34 -5.76 4.24
N LEU A 33 -4.95 -6.10 3.01
CA LEU A 33 -4.27 -5.16 2.11
C LEU A 33 -5.16 -3.99 1.68
N GLN A 34 -6.47 -4.21 1.53
CA GLN A 34 -7.41 -3.10 1.27
C GLN A 34 -7.44 -2.11 2.44
N CYS A 35 -7.40 -2.60 3.68
CA CYS A 35 -7.36 -1.76 4.87
C CYS A 35 -6.05 -0.93 4.93
N VAL A 36 -4.91 -1.57 4.66
CA VAL A 36 -3.61 -0.89 4.59
C VAL A 36 -3.64 0.22 3.54
N ARG A 37 -4.18 -0.05 2.34
CA ARG A 37 -4.31 0.95 1.25
C ARG A 37 -5.26 2.10 1.56
N ALA A 38 -6.21 1.88 2.47
CA ALA A 38 -7.13 2.90 2.95
C ALA A 38 -6.52 3.80 4.04
N GLY A 39 -5.31 3.49 4.53
CA GLY A 39 -4.66 4.26 5.60
C GLY A 39 -5.13 3.88 6.99
N VAL A 40 -5.63 2.65 7.18
CA VAL A 40 -5.90 2.10 8.51
C VAL A 40 -4.57 1.94 9.25
N HIS A 41 -4.52 2.36 10.51
CA HIS A 41 -3.30 2.39 11.32
C HIS A 41 -3.12 1.12 12.16
N GLY A 42 -4.20 0.40 12.45
CA GLY A 42 -4.17 -0.84 13.22
C GLY A 42 -5.29 -1.81 12.83
N TYR A 43 -5.05 -3.09 13.06
CA TYR A 43 -5.92 -4.16 12.66
C TYR A 43 -6.05 -5.22 13.77
N LEU A 44 -7.27 -5.49 14.20
CA LEU A 44 -7.60 -6.50 15.20
C LEU A 44 -8.60 -7.53 14.63
N PRO A 45 -8.38 -8.83 14.91
CA PRO A 45 -9.29 -9.89 14.49
C PRO A 45 -10.64 -9.78 15.22
N LEU A 46 -11.66 -10.47 14.70
CA LEU A 46 -12.99 -10.50 15.32
C LEU A 46 -13.00 -11.08 16.73
N GLU A 47 -12.04 -11.97 17.02
CA GLU A 47 -11.89 -12.63 18.31
C GLU A 47 -11.06 -11.78 19.31
N ALA A 48 -10.70 -10.55 18.95
CA ALA A 48 -9.96 -9.66 19.84
C ALA A 48 -10.74 -9.37 21.12
N SER A 49 -10.07 -9.54 22.26
CA SER A 49 -10.63 -9.20 23.56
C SER A 49 -10.69 -7.69 23.78
N ALA A 50 -11.47 -7.25 24.76
CA ALA A 50 -11.47 -5.84 25.17
C ALA A 50 -10.06 -5.35 25.58
N LYS A 51 -9.22 -6.24 26.12
CA LYS A 51 -7.83 -5.94 26.44
C LYS A 51 -7.02 -5.66 25.18
N ASP A 52 -7.15 -6.49 24.15
CA ASP A 52 -6.47 -6.31 22.86
C ASP A 52 -6.86 -4.98 22.19
N VAL A 53 -8.12 -4.57 22.34
CA VAL A 53 -8.59 -3.25 21.84
C VAL A 53 -7.90 -2.11 22.57
N VAL A 54 -7.84 -2.16 23.91
CA VAL A 54 -7.17 -1.13 24.70
C VAL A 54 -5.67 -1.07 24.39
N GLU A 55 -5.02 -2.23 24.25
CA GLU A 55 -3.62 -2.32 23.85
C GLU A 55 -3.40 -1.78 22.45
N GLY A 56 -4.28 -2.10 21.50
CA GLY A 56 -4.26 -1.56 20.14
C GLY A 56 -4.36 -0.05 20.11
N ILE A 57 -5.29 0.55 20.88
CA ILE A 57 -5.43 2.01 20.97
C ILE A 57 -4.15 2.65 21.50
N ARG A 58 -3.57 2.09 22.57
CA ARG A 58 -2.33 2.61 23.16
C ARG A 58 -1.14 2.51 22.19
N ALA A 59 -1.03 1.40 21.47
CA ALA A 59 0.00 1.22 20.45
C ALA A 59 -0.14 2.26 19.33
N LEU A 60 -1.35 2.53 18.84
CA LEU A 60 -1.54 3.59 17.85
C LEU A 60 -1.10 4.94 18.39
N GLN A 61 -1.47 5.28 19.62
CA GLN A 61 -1.07 6.55 20.25
C GLN A 61 0.46 6.68 20.42
N SER A 62 1.21 5.58 20.57
CA SER A 62 2.68 5.59 20.60
C SER A 62 3.32 5.63 19.20
N GLY A 63 2.52 5.61 18.14
CA GLY A 63 2.99 5.59 16.75
C GLY A 63 3.31 4.17 16.25
N GLU A 64 2.94 3.15 17.00
CA GLU A 64 3.07 1.75 16.59
C GLU A 64 1.84 1.31 15.78
N ALA A 65 2.02 0.26 14.97
CA ALA A 65 0.93 -0.38 14.26
C ALA A 65 0.65 -1.75 14.89
N ILE A 66 -0.62 -2.08 15.10
CA ILE A 66 -1.04 -3.42 15.51
C ILE A 66 -1.51 -4.22 14.30
N CYS A 67 -0.99 -5.43 14.14
CA CYS A 67 -1.28 -6.29 13.00
C CYS A 67 -1.14 -7.76 13.43
N PRO A 68 -2.07 -8.65 13.04
CA PRO A 68 -1.90 -10.07 13.29
C PRO A 68 -0.61 -10.59 12.63
N GLY A 69 0.26 -11.24 13.41
CA GLY A 69 1.59 -11.67 12.95
C GLY A 69 1.57 -12.50 11.66
N ARG A 70 0.53 -13.32 11.45
CA ARG A 70 0.33 -14.13 10.23
C ARG A 70 0.21 -13.28 8.95
N LEU A 71 -0.28 -12.04 9.05
CA LEU A 71 -0.48 -11.13 7.92
C LEU A 71 0.76 -10.25 7.64
N CYS A 72 1.74 -10.23 8.54
CA CYS A 72 3.00 -9.49 8.33
C CYS A 72 3.71 -9.94 7.05
N GLY A 73 3.71 -11.24 6.76
CA GLY A 73 4.29 -11.77 5.52
C GLY A 73 3.63 -11.20 4.25
N THR A 74 2.32 -10.97 4.30
CA THR A 74 1.56 -10.32 3.22
C THR A 74 1.91 -8.85 3.08
N LEU A 75 2.03 -8.12 4.20
CA LEU A 75 2.48 -6.72 4.19
C LEU A 75 3.86 -6.57 3.56
N PHE A 76 4.83 -7.40 3.94
CA PHE A 76 6.18 -7.35 3.36
C PHE A 76 6.18 -7.70 1.87
N ARG A 77 5.42 -8.71 1.45
CA ARG A 77 5.26 -9.06 0.02
C ARG A 77 4.64 -7.90 -0.76
N TYR A 78 3.64 -7.24 -0.18
CA TYR A 78 2.98 -6.07 -0.75
C TYR A 78 3.94 -4.90 -0.92
N LEU A 79 4.64 -4.48 0.14
CA LEU A 79 5.64 -3.40 0.08
C LEU A 79 6.77 -3.70 -0.91
N LYS A 80 7.22 -4.96 -0.99
CA LYS A 80 8.23 -5.40 -1.99
C LYS A 80 7.72 -5.29 -3.43
N ARG A 81 6.40 -5.43 -3.65
CA ARG A 81 5.76 -5.23 -4.97
C ARG A 81 5.54 -3.74 -5.25
N GLU A 82 5.04 -2.98 -4.28
CA GLU A 82 4.67 -1.57 -4.45
C GLU A 82 5.89 -0.65 -4.62
N ARG A 83 7.00 -0.95 -3.93
CA ARG A 83 8.30 -0.28 -4.16
C ARG A 83 8.82 -0.39 -5.59
N ARG A 84 8.27 -1.28 -6.41
CA ARG A 84 8.81 -1.49 -7.75
C ARG A 84 8.51 -0.32 -8.67
N VAL A 85 7.39 0.41 -8.53
CA VAL A 85 7.09 1.47 -9.52
C VAL A 85 5.96 2.42 -9.10
N PRO A 86 6.30 3.65 -8.67
CA PRO A 86 5.42 4.81 -8.91
C PRO A 86 6.11 5.92 -9.72
N SER A 87 7.43 5.90 -9.82
CA SER A 87 8.20 7.06 -10.26
C SER A 87 8.41 7.17 -11.78
N ILE A 88 8.09 6.13 -12.55
CA ILE A 88 8.05 6.25 -14.02
C ILE A 88 6.89 7.16 -14.42
N ALA A 89 5.71 7.02 -13.78
CA ALA A 89 4.51 7.81 -14.07
C ALA A 89 4.70 9.31 -13.80
N GLU A 90 5.60 9.67 -12.88
CA GLU A 90 6.00 11.05 -12.58
C GLU A 90 7.04 11.60 -13.59
N GLY A 91 7.39 10.83 -14.63
CA GLY A 91 8.36 11.24 -15.65
C GLY A 91 9.83 11.11 -15.25
N LEU A 92 10.14 10.70 -14.01
CA LEU A 92 11.49 10.69 -13.45
C LEU A 92 12.46 9.79 -14.21
N LYS A 93 13.61 10.31 -14.63
CA LYS A 93 14.68 9.56 -15.30
C LYS A 93 15.16 8.40 -14.41
N ASN A 94 15.69 7.34 -15.03
CA ASN A 94 16.10 6.13 -14.29
C ASN A 94 17.10 6.42 -13.15
N LYS A 95 17.98 7.42 -13.33
CA LYS A 95 18.91 7.89 -12.30
C LYS A 95 18.21 8.56 -11.12
N GLU A 96 17.17 9.34 -11.37
CA GLU A 96 16.36 10.00 -10.33
C GLU A 96 15.55 8.95 -9.55
N ILE A 97 15.01 7.96 -10.25
CA ILE A 97 14.37 6.80 -9.63
C ILE A 97 15.38 6.00 -8.79
N ALA A 98 16.56 5.73 -9.33
CA ALA A 98 17.62 5.00 -8.62
C ALA A 98 17.98 5.69 -7.30
N ASN A 99 18.20 7.00 -7.34
CA ASN A 99 18.51 7.80 -6.15
C ASN A 99 17.35 7.84 -5.15
N ARG A 100 16.11 8.05 -5.63
CA ARG A 100 14.93 8.16 -4.75
C ARG A 100 14.60 6.85 -4.02
N PHE A 101 14.94 5.71 -4.61
CA PHE A 101 14.63 4.38 -4.06
C PHE A 101 15.87 3.63 -3.56
N CYS A 102 17.05 4.26 -3.53
CA CYS A 102 18.33 3.64 -3.17
C CYS A 102 18.63 2.35 -3.96
N LEU A 103 18.43 2.39 -5.28
CA LEU A 103 18.67 1.28 -6.21
C LEU A 103 19.81 1.60 -7.17
N SER A 104 20.36 0.58 -7.84
CA SER A 104 21.24 0.83 -9.00
C SER A 104 20.41 1.25 -10.22
N GLU A 105 21.00 2.09 -11.09
CA GLU A 105 20.36 2.46 -12.37
C GLU A 105 20.00 1.24 -13.24
N GLN A 106 20.81 0.17 -13.19
CA GLN A 106 20.55 -1.07 -13.91
C GLN A 106 19.33 -1.82 -13.35
N THR A 107 19.16 -1.81 -12.02
CA THR A 107 17.96 -2.37 -11.37
C THR A 107 16.71 -1.64 -11.86
N VAL A 108 16.76 -0.31 -11.97
CA VAL A 108 15.65 0.50 -12.50
C VAL A 108 15.37 0.17 -13.97
N LYS A 109 16.40 0.09 -14.83
CA LYS A 109 16.25 -0.32 -16.24
C LYS A 109 15.55 -1.69 -16.36
N ASN A 110 15.96 -2.66 -15.56
CA ASN A 110 15.34 -3.98 -15.53
C ASN A 110 13.87 -3.92 -15.10
N HIS A 111 13.52 -3.04 -14.16
CA HIS A 111 12.13 -2.83 -13.75
C HIS A 111 11.28 -2.16 -14.86
N VAL A 112 11.81 -1.12 -15.52
CA VAL A 112 11.15 -0.44 -16.65
C VAL A 112 10.89 -1.45 -17.78
N TYR A 113 11.88 -2.27 -18.12
CA TYR A 113 11.77 -3.30 -19.16
C TYR A 113 10.66 -4.32 -18.83
N ARG A 114 10.65 -4.87 -17.61
CA ARG A 114 9.61 -5.82 -17.17
C ARG A 114 8.23 -5.20 -17.15
N MET A 115 8.12 -3.93 -16.75
CA MET A 115 6.86 -3.20 -16.80
C MET A 115 6.37 -3.07 -18.23
N LYS A 116 7.24 -2.61 -19.14
CA LYS A 116 6.94 -2.43 -20.56
C LYS A 116 6.32 -3.69 -21.16
N HIS A 117 6.94 -4.84 -20.91
CA HIS A 117 6.43 -6.14 -21.34
C HIS A 117 5.12 -6.55 -20.67
N LYS A 118 4.95 -6.27 -19.36
CA LYS A 118 3.75 -6.64 -18.62
C LYS A 118 2.51 -5.86 -19.08
N ILE A 119 2.67 -4.59 -19.43
CA ILE A 119 1.55 -3.71 -19.82
C ILE A 119 1.41 -3.55 -21.34
N GLY A 120 2.28 -4.18 -22.13
CA GLY A 120 2.27 -4.07 -23.59
C GLY A 120 2.62 -2.68 -24.11
N ALA A 121 3.32 -1.86 -23.32
CA ALA A 121 3.76 -0.54 -23.75
C ALA A 121 4.94 -0.65 -24.73
N GLU A 122 5.02 0.23 -25.71
CA GLU A 122 6.11 0.19 -26.70
C GLU A 122 7.33 0.99 -26.21
N ASP A 123 7.07 2.08 -25.49
CA ASP A 123 8.06 3.06 -25.07
C ASP A 123 7.79 3.60 -23.65
N ARG A 124 8.62 4.53 -23.19
CA ARG A 124 8.50 5.11 -21.85
C ARG A 124 7.27 6.01 -21.72
N LEU A 125 6.87 6.71 -22.78
CA LEU A 125 5.73 7.63 -22.76
C LEU A 125 4.40 6.88 -22.64
N SER A 126 4.26 5.77 -23.37
CA SER A 126 3.12 4.87 -23.25
C SER A 126 3.01 4.27 -21.85
N ILE A 127 4.12 3.96 -21.17
CA ILE A 127 4.10 3.59 -19.74
C ILE A 127 3.50 4.71 -18.88
N VAL A 128 3.98 5.96 -19.05
CA VAL A 128 3.49 7.12 -18.29
C VAL A 128 2.00 7.32 -18.52
N GLN A 129 1.55 7.23 -19.77
CA GLN A 129 0.16 7.43 -20.16
C GLN A 129 -0.77 6.37 -19.59
N VAL A 130 -0.39 5.09 -19.65
CA VAL A 130 -1.14 3.97 -19.05
C VAL A 130 -1.20 4.12 -17.53
N CYS A 131 -0.09 4.46 -16.89
CA CYS A 131 -0.05 4.68 -15.44
C CYS A 131 -0.90 5.89 -14.99
N GLY A 132 -0.92 6.97 -15.77
CA GLY A 132 -1.69 8.19 -15.48
C GLY A 132 -3.21 8.04 -15.66
N THR A 133 -3.65 7.16 -16.56
CA THR A 133 -5.08 6.92 -16.84
C THR A 133 -5.68 5.78 -16.00
N GLN A 134 -4.90 4.77 -15.62
CA GLN A 134 -5.43 3.57 -14.95
C GLN A 134 -5.06 3.44 -13.46
N GLY A 135 -4.27 4.36 -12.89
CA GLY A 135 -3.95 4.40 -11.45
C GLY A 135 -3.60 3.03 -10.84
N PHE A 136 -2.39 2.52 -11.10
CA PHE A 136 -1.83 1.24 -10.57
C PHE A 136 -2.84 0.29 -9.90
N MET A 137 -3.68 -0.36 -10.72
CA MET A 137 -4.47 -1.50 -10.28
C MET A 137 -3.65 -2.78 -10.42
N SER A 138 -2.92 -3.11 -9.36
CA SER A 138 -2.55 -4.49 -9.02
C SER A 138 -2.56 -4.69 -7.52
#